data_AF-A0A1F2VKM2-F1
#
_entry.id   AF-A0A1F2VKM2-F1
#
_cell.length_a   1.000
_cell.length_b   1.000
_cell.length_c   1.000
_cell.angle_alpha   90.00
_cell.angle_beta   90.00
_cell.angle_gamma   90.00
#
_symmetry.space_group_name_H-M   'P 1'
#
loop_
_entity.id
_entity.type
_entity.pdbx_description
1 polymer ?
#
loop_
_entity_poly.entity_id
_entity_poly.type
_entity_poly.pdbx_seq_one_letter_code
_entity_poly.pdbx_strand_id
1 'polypeptide(L)'
;MLLLISALIVAGSIWWGVREIVRELRTSRDEAGRGRALTVVELFAPARAAVAADPRALLVWQPLAVAARQLCPGEFAALDRASGGTFPFAADEIRAAHDRWTAEWLAWERSHAADYKLKAAIAEHELTESGGASIARGRLDAVEREKLDLYQRRYSEYIHTAKAIQALL
;
A
#
# COMPACT_ATOMS: atom_id res chain seq x y z
N MET A 1 -39.79 51.28 30.11
CA MET A 1 -39.15 50.06 30.67
C MET A 1 -39.77 48.76 30.14
N LEU A 2 -41.09 48.56 30.22
CA LEU A 2 -41.74 47.30 29.79
C LEU A 2 -41.42 46.90 28.34
N LEU A 3 -41.47 47.83 27.39
CA LEU A 3 -41.14 47.55 25.98
C LEU A 3 -39.68 47.09 25.77
N LEU A 4 -38.74 47.65 26.53
CA LEU A 4 -37.32 47.25 26.48
C LEU A 4 -37.12 45.84 27.04
N ILE A 5 -37.81 45.50 28.13
CA ILE A 5 -37.78 44.15 28.72
C ILE A 5 -38.37 43.15 27.73
N SER A 6 -39.53 43.45 27.12
CA SER A 6 -40.14 42.58 26.11
C SER A 6 -39.22 42.38 24.90
N ALA A 7 -38.58 43.43 24.41
CA ALA A 7 -37.63 43.32 23.29
C ALA A 7 -36.41 42.45 23.63
N LEU A 8 -35.87 42.56 24.86
CA LEU A 8 -34.76 41.73 25.32
C LEU A 8 -35.14 40.25 25.46
N ILE A 9 -36.35 39.96 25.95
CA ILE A 9 -36.86 38.59 26.05
C ILE A 9 -37.00 37.97 24.65
N VAL A 10 -37.57 38.71 23.69
CA VAL A 10 -37.72 38.25 22.30
C VAL A 10 -36.35 38.05 21.63
N ALA A 11 -35.40 38.97 21.83
CA ALA A 11 -34.05 38.81 21.31
C ALA A 11 -33.33 37.59 21.91
N GLY A 12 -33.50 37.36 23.21
CA GLY A 12 -32.92 36.20 23.91
C GLY A 12 -33.51 34.87 23.42
N SER A 13 -34.82 34.79 23.20
CA SER A 13 -35.47 33.59 22.69
C SER A 13 -35.10 33.29 21.23
N ILE A 14 -34.98 34.32 20.39
CA ILE A 14 -34.49 34.17 19.01
C ILE A 14 -33.04 33.69 19.02
N TRP A 15 -32.16 34.31 19.81
CA TRP A 15 -30.76 33.91 19.91
C TRP A 15 -30.61 32.46 20.40
N TRP A 16 -31.39 32.07 21.40
CA TRP A 16 -31.42 30.69 21.90
C TRP A 16 -31.88 29.70 20.83
N GLY A 17 -32.98 30.01 20.13
CA GLY A 17 -33.50 29.17 19.05
C GLY A 17 -32.48 28.99 17.92
N VAL A 18 -31.82 30.08 17.48
CA VAL A 18 -30.76 30.02 16.47
C VAL A 18 -29.58 29.16 16.95
N ARG A 19 -29.17 29.33 18.21
CA ARG A 19 -28.06 28.56 18.79
C ARG A 19 -28.37 27.06 18.82
N GLU A 20 -29.60 26.68 19.18
CA GLU A 20 -29.99 25.26 19.24
C GLU A 20 -30.08 24.64 17.84
N ILE A 21 -30.64 25.36 16.86
CA ILE A 21 -30.66 24.93 15.45
C ILE A 21 -29.24 24.72 14.92
N VAL A 22 -28.31 25.65 15.20
CA VAL A 22 -26.91 25.51 14.80
C VAL A 22 -26.25 24.32 15.48
N ARG A 23 -26.57 24.04 16.75
CA ARG A 23 -26.07 22.88 17.48
C ARG A 23 -26.56 21.59 16.85
N GLU A 24 -27.85 21.48 16.59
CA GLU A 24 -28.47 20.30 15.96
C GLU A 24 -27.92 20.05 14.56
N LEU A 25 -27.78 21.10 13.74
CA LEU A 25 -27.19 21.01 12.41
C LEU A 25 -25.74 20.55 12.45
N ARG A 26 -24.96 20.96 13.46
CA ARG A 26 -23.58 20.49 13.65
C ARG A 26 -23.56 19.02 14.03
N THR A 27 -24.38 18.60 15.00
CA THR A 27 -24.48 17.19 15.42
C THR A 27 -24.87 16.30 14.24
N SER A 28 -25.91 16.67 13.49
CA SER A 28 -26.36 15.91 12.32
C SER A 28 -25.28 15.84 11.23
N ARG A 29 -24.56 16.94 10.98
CA ARG A 29 -23.42 16.94 10.04
C ARG A 29 -22.27 16.07 10.52
N ASP A 30 -21.97 16.07 11.82
CA ASP A 30 -20.91 15.25 12.41
C ASP A 30 -21.26 13.75 12.32
N GLU A 31 -22.52 13.38 12.60
CA GLU A 31 -23.01 12.01 12.43
C GLU A 31 -22.94 11.54 10.98
N ALA A 32 -23.41 12.37 10.03
CA ALA A 32 -23.29 12.08 8.61
C ALA A 32 -21.82 11.97 8.17
N GLY A 33 -20.93 12.79 8.73
CA GLY A 33 -19.48 12.72 8.50
C GLY A 33 -18.87 11.42 9.01
N ARG A 34 -19.26 10.97 10.21
CA ARG A 34 -18.83 9.67 10.76
C ARG A 34 -19.31 8.50 9.90
N GLY A 35 -20.55 8.53 9.44
CA GLY A 35 -21.10 7.52 8.54
C GLY A 35 -20.28 7.40 7.24
N ARG A 36 -19.96 8.53 6.60
CA ARG A 36 -19.12 8.52 5.39
C ARG A 36 -17.68 8.08 5.68
N ALA A 37 -17.11 8.47 6.82
CA ALA A 37 -15.79 8.00 7.23
C ALA A 37 -15.75 6.47 7.42
N LEU A 38 -16.81 5.87 7.98
CA LEU A 38 -16.94 4.41 8.08
C LEU A 38 -16.99 3.75 6.70
N THR A 39 -17.73 4.32 5.74
CA THR A 39 -17.73 3.82 4.35
C THR A 39 -16.33 3.86 3.72
N VAL A 40 -15.54 4.90 4.01
CA VAL A 40 -14.13 4.97 3.56
C VAL A 40 -13.29 3.88 4.21
N VAL A 41 -13.49 3.60 5.50
CA VAL A 41 -12.82 2.48 6.18
C VAL A 41 -13.17 1.14 5.55
N GLU A 42 -14.45 0.89 5.28
CA GLU A 42 -14.92 -0.34 4.63
C GLU A 42 -14.32 -0.51 3.23
N LEU A 43 -14.21 0.58 2.46
CA LEU A 43 -13.61 0.57 1.13
C LEU A 43 -12.13 0.15 1.16
N PHE A 44 -11.36 0.65 2.13
CA PHE A 44 -9.92 0.39 2.21
C PHE A 44 -9.53 -0.77 3.12
N ALA A 45 -10.44 -1.36 3.88
CA ALA A 45 -10.18 -2.58 4.65
C ALA A 45 -9.61 -3.73 3.79
N PRO A 46 -10.21 -4.13 2.64
CA PRO A 46 -9.63 -5.15 1.78
C PRO A 46 -8.32 -4.70 1.14
N ALA A 47 -8.15 -3.39 0.88
CA ALA A 47 -6.90 -2.84 0.36
C ALA A 47 -5.73 -3.03 1.34
N ARG A 48 -5.96 -2.80 2.64
CA ARG A 48 -4.96 -3.05 3.69
C ARG A 48 -4.59 -4.52 3.80
N ALA A 49 -5.56 -5.42 3.73
CA ALA A 49 -5.30 -6.85 3.71
C ALA A 49 -4.49 -7.27 2.47
N ALA A 50 -4.82 -6.74 1.29
CA ALA A 50 -4.09 -7.01 0.06
C ALA A 50 -2.63 -6.52 0.13
N VAL A 51 -2.39 -5.32 0.65
CA VAL A 51 -1.03 -4.76 0.84
C VAL A 51 -0.23 -5.56 1.88
N ALA A 52 -0.88 -6.05 2.92
CA ALA A 52 -0.23 -6.92 3.90
C ALA A 52 0.24 -8.23 3.25
N ALA A 53 -0.54 -8.80 2.32
CA ALA A 53 -0.21 -10.03 1.61
C ALA A 53 0.79 -9.83 0.45
N ASP A 54 0.67 -8.75 -0.32
CA ASP A 54 1.53 -8.45 -1.47
C ASP A 54 1.84 -6.94 -1.53
N PRO A 55 3.11 -6.52 -1.37
CA PRO A 55 3.51 -5.11 -1.49
C PRO A 55 3.06 -4.44 -2.80
N ARG A 56 2.93 -5.20 -3.91
CA ARG A 56 2.52 -4.67 -5.21
C ARG A 56 1.11 -4.10 -5.21
N ALA A 57 0.26 -4.53 -4.29
CA ALA A 57 -1.08 -3.98 -4.16
C ALA A 57 -1.07 -2.45 -3.89
N LEU A 58 0.02 -1.91 -3.30
CA LEU A 58 0.18 -0.46 -3.11
C LEU A 58 0.18 0.32 -4.41
N LEU A 59 0.68 -0.26 -5.51
CA LEU A 59 0.75 0.40 -6.81
C LEU A 59 -0.64 0.74 -7.37
N VAL A 60 -1.67 0.05 -6.92
CA VAL A 60 -3.07 0.31 -7.27
C VAL A 60 -3.75 1.13 -6.18
N TRP A 61 -3.61 0.71 -4.93
CA TRP A 61 -4.41 1.26 -3.84
C TRP A 61 -3.94 2.62 -3.33
N GLN A 62 -2.64 2.93 -3.39
CA GLN A 62 -2.14 4.23 -2.93
C GLN A 62 -2.59 5.38 -3.84
N PRO A 63 -2.48 5.30 -5.19
CA PRO A 63 -3.05 6.32 -6.07
C PRO A 63 -4.55 6.51 -5.88
N LEU A 64 -5.31 5.43 -5.67
CA LEU A 64 -6.74 5.50 -5.37
C LEU A 64 -7.03 6.18 -4.02
N ALA A 65 -6.22 5.91 -3.00
CA ALA A 65 -6.32 6.58 -1.70
C ALA A 65 -6.03 8.09 -1.83
N VAL A 66 -5.03 8.48 -2.62
CA VAL A 66 -4.73 9.89 -2.90
C VAL A 66 -5.91 10.56 -3.60
N ALA A 67 -6.49 9.94 -4.64
CA ALA A 67 -7.66 10.47 -5.33
C ALA A 67 -8.88 10.59 -4.41
N ALA A 68 -9.18 9.55 -3.63
CA ALA A 68 -10.29 9.55 -2.67
C ALA A 68 -10.13 10.65 -1.61
N ARG A 69 -8.90 10.89 -1.13
CA ARG A 69 -8.61 11.97 -0.18
C ARG A 69 -8.89 13.35 -0.77
N GLN A 70 -8.63 13.57 -2.06
CA GLN A 70 -8.97 14.84 -2.71
C GLN A 70 -10.48 15.05 -2.86
N LEU A 71 -11.24 13.98 -3.03
CA LEU A 71 -12.71 14.02 -3.16
C LEU A 71 -13.41 14.19 -1.82
N CYS A 72 -12.89 13.56 -0.75
CA CYS A 72 -13.50 13.51 0.57
C CYS A 72 -12.50 13.96 1.67
N PRO A 73 -11.99 15.20 1.63
CA PRO A 73 -10.88 15.62 2.52
C PRO A 73 -11.25 15.64 4.00
N GLY A 74 -12.52 15.94 4.33
CA GLY A 74 -12.98 15.99 5.72
C GLY A 74 -13.01 14.63 6.40
N GLU A 75 -13.48 13.62 5.67
CA GLU A 75 -13.55 12.23 6.12
C GLU A 75 -12.14 11.66 6.36
N PHE A 76 -11.22 11.85 5.42
CA PHE A 76 -9.83 11.41 5.59
C PHE A 76 -9.14 12.14 6.75
N ALA A 77 -9.35 13.45 6.93
CA ALA A 77 -8.79 14.17 8.07
C ALA A 77 -9.32 13.66 9.43
N ALA A 78 -10.58 13.20 9.48
CA ALA A 78 -11.12 12.55 10.68
C ALA A 78 -10.48 11.19 10.93
N LEU A 79 -10.28 10.39 9.87
CA LEU A 79 -9.62 9.09 9.96
C LEU A 79 -8.14 9.24 10.36
N ASP A 80 -7.43 10.22 9.82
CA ASP A 80 -6.03 10.49 10.14
C ASP A 80 -5.84 10.82 11.63
N ARG A 81 -6.77 11.59 12.21
CA ARG A 81 -6.79 11.87 13.65
C ARG A 81 -7.10 10.62 14.47
N ALA A 82 -7.97 9.75 13.98
CA ALA A 82 -8.38 8.53 14.69
C ALA A 82 -7.30 7.44 14.64
N SER A 83 -6.57 7.31 13.52
CA SER A 83 -5.50 6.34 13.34
C SER A 83 -4.16 6.80 13.91
N GLY A 84 -3.98 8.11 14.13
CA GLY A 84 -2.71 8.70 14.56
C GLY A 84 -1.68 8.82 13.43
N GLY A 85 -2.10 8.67 12.17
CA GLY A 85 -1.23 8.68 10.99
C GLY A 85 -2.02 8.87 9.69
N THR A 86 -1.36 8.81 8.55
CA THR A 86 -2.04 8.95 7.25
C THR A 86 -2.81 7.67 6.91
N PHE A 87 -4.13 7.73 6.90
CA PHE A 87 -5.00 6.65 6.44
C PHE A 87 -5.06 6.63 4.89
N PRO A 88 -5.22 5.47 4.22
CA PRO A 88 -5.15 4.10 4.75
C PRO A 88 -3.73 3.55 4.83
N PHE A 89 -2.76 4.21 4.17
CA PHE A 89 -1.36 3.82 4.11
C PHE A 89 -0.49 4.99 4.53
N ALA A 90 0.18 4.82 5.67
CA ALA A 90 1.16 5.77 6.15
C ALA A 90 2.52 5.55 5.47
N ALA A 91 3.37 6.59 5.47
CA ALA A 91 4.66 6.55 4.77
C ALA A 91 5.60 5.46 5.31
N ASP A 92 5.53 5.17 6.60
CA ASP A 92 6.23 4.06 7.25
C ASP A 92 5.69 2.70 6.81
N GLU A 93 4.38 2.53 6.64
CA GLU A 93 3.78 1.31 6.10
C GLU A 93 4.22 1.07 4.64
N ILE A 94 4.28 2.12 3.81
CA ILE A 94 4.76 2.04 2.41
C ILE A 94 6.24 1.66 2.39
N ARG A 95 7.06 2.26 3.28
CA ARG A 95 8.48 1.93 3.40
C ARG A 95 8.69 0.48 3.85
N ALA A 96 7.94 0.03 4.85
CA ALA A 96 7.98 -1.35 5.30
C ALA A 96 7.61 -2.34 4.19
N ALA A 97 6.64 -2.02 3.34
CA ALA A 97 6.28 -2.83 2.19
C ALA A 97 7.41 -2.90 1.15
N HIS A 98 8.08 -1.77 0.86
CA HIS A 98 9.27 -1.73 0.01
C HIS A 98 10.42 -2.58 0.57
N ASP A 99 10.68 -2.48 1.87
CA ASP A 99 11.75 -3.21 2.54
C ASP A 99 11.46 -4.72 2.52
N ARG A 100 10.20 -5.12 2.72
CA ARG A 100 9.75 -6.51 2.60
C ARG A 100 9.95 -7.04 1.19
N TRP A 101 9.55 -6.29 0.16
CA TRP A 101 9.77 -6.68 -1.25
C TRP A 101 11.26 -6.88 -1.57
N THR A 102 12.11 -6.00 -1.04
CA THR A 102 13.56 -6.11 -1.18
C THR A 102 14.10 -7.34 -0.44
N ALA A 103 13.63 -7.63 0.76
CA ALA A 103 14.03 -8.80 1.51
C ALA A 103 13.63 -10.11 0.80
N GLU A 104 12.44 -10.17 0.20
CA GLU A 104 11.96 -11.30 -0.61
C GLU A 104 12.85 -11.52 -1.85
N TRP A 105 13.22 -10.45 -2.56
CA TRP A 105 14.18 -10.53 -3.67
C TRP A 105 15.53 -11.10 -3.22
N LEU A 106 16.10 -10.57 -2.12
CA LEU A 106 17.40 -11.05 -1.61
C LEU A 106 17.34 -12.51 -1.15
N ALA A 107 16.21 -12.95 -0.59
CA ALA A 107 16.02 -14.35 -0.24
C ALA A 107 16.00 -15.25 -1.49
N TRP A 108 15.25 -14.83 -2.51
CA TRP A 108 15.18 -15.53 -3.79
C TRP A 108 16.54 -15.57 -4.51
N GLU A 109 17.30 -14.48 -4.50
CA GLU A 109 18.62 -14.41 -5.13
C GLU A 109 19.59 -15.43 -4.51
N ARG A 110 19.57 -15.58 -3.18
CA ARG A 110 20.38 -16.58 -2.49
C ARG A 110 19.97 -18.01 -2.85
N SER A 111 18.68 -18.32 -2.91
CA SER A 111 18.22 -19.66 -3.31
C SER A 111 18.56 -19.95 -4.78
N HIS A 112 18.32 -19.00 -5.67
CA HIS A 112 18.67 -19.10 -7.10
C HIS A 112 20.16 -19.35 -7.28
N ALA A 113 21.02 -18.60 -6.58
CA ALA A 113 22.46 -18.80 -6.63
C ALA A 113 22.88 -20.20 -6.16
N ALA A 114 22.28 -20.71 -5.07
CA ALA A 114 22.56 -22.05 -4.55
C ALA A 114 22.10 -23.16 -5.51
N ASP A 115 20.88 -23.05 -6.04
CA ASP A 115 20.30 -24.04 -6.96
C ASP A 115 21.13 -24.16 -8.24
N TYR A 116 21.53 -23.02 -8.82
CA TYR A 116 22.33 -23.04 -10.04
C TYR A 116 23.79 -23.41 -9.80
N LYS A 117 24.33 -23.21 -8.59
CA LYS A 117 25.65 -23.76 -8.24
C LYS A 117 25.62 -25.29 -8.24
N LEU A 118 24.54 -25.89 -7.69
CA LEU A 118 24.37 -27.34 -7.71
C LEU A 118 24.14 -27.87 -9.13
N LYS A 119 23.25 -27.26 -9.91
CA LYS A 119 23.00 -27.65 -11.30
C LYS A 119 24.27 -27.60 -12.16
N ALA A 120 25.06 -26.54 -12.02
CA ALA A 120 26.32 -26.39 -12.74
C ALA A 120 27.32 -27.49 -12.38
N ALA A 121 27.50 -27.78 -11.08
CA ALA A 121 28.40 -28.85 -10.62
C ALA A 121 28.00 -30.24 -11.17
N ILE A 122 26.69 -30.52 -11.25
CA ILE A 122 26.18 -31.76 -11.86
C ILE A 122 26.50 -31.79 -13.36
N ALA A 123 26.23 -30.71 -14.10
CA ALA A 123 26.50 -30.65 -15.53
C ALA A 123 28.00 -30.73 -15.86
N GLU A 124 28.87 -30.13 -15.03
CA GLU A 124 30.33 -30.22 -15.14
C GLU A 124 30.84 -31.65 -14.89
N HIS A 125 30.24 -32.34 -13.90
CA HIS A 125 30.56 -33.73 -13.63
C HIS A 125 30.17 -34.64 -14.81
N GLU A 126 28.96 -34.50 -15.35
CA GLU A 126 28.51 -35.22 -16.56
C GLU A 126 29.41 -34.94 -17.78
N LEU A 127 29.85 -33.69 -17.94
CA LEU A 127 30.78 -33.31 -19.01
C LEU A 127 32.14 -34.00 -18.85
N THR A 128 32.62 -34.12 -17.62
CA THR A 128 33.88 -34.79 -17.30
C THR A 128 33.77 -36.30 -17.55
N GLU A 129 32.71 -36.95 -17.06
CA GLU A 129 32.46 -38.39 -17.24
C GLU A 129 32.29 -38.78 -18.71
N SER A 130 31.67 -37.90 -19.51
CA SER A 130 31.49 -38.12 -20.95
C SER A 130 32.72 -37.82 -21.81
N GLY A 131 33.85 -37.44 -21.20
CA GLY A 131 35.08 -37.10 -21.92
C GLY A 131 34.95 -35.86 -22.81
N GLY A 132 34.07 -34.92 -22.45
CA GLY A 132 33.86 -33.70 -23.21
C GLY A 132 32.88 -33.85 -24.40
N ALA A 133 31.99 -34.84 -24.36
CA ALA A 133 31.01 -35.08 -25.42
C ALA A 133 30.19 -33.81 -25.73
N SER A 134 29.92 -33.55 -27.02
CA SER A 134 29.21 -32.35 -27.48
C SER A 134 27.84 -32.17 -26.84
N ILE A 135 27.14 -33.28 -26.54
CA ILE A 135 25.82 -33.25 -25.87
C ILE A 135 25.96 -32.77 -24.43
N ALA A 136 26.96 -33.24 -23.69
CA ALA A 136 27.19 -32.82 -22.31
C ALA A 136 27.63 -31.36 -22.22
N ARG A 137 28.41 -30.87 -23.21
CA ARG A 137 28.76 -29.45 -23.31
C ARG A 137 27.52 -28.60 -23.55
N GLY A 138 26.64 -29.03 -24.46
CA GLY A 138 25.37 -28.35 -24.71
C GLY A 138 24.44 -28.30 -23.49
N ARG A 139 24.51 -29.29 -22.57
CA ARG A 139 23.77 -29.27 -21.31
C ARG A 139 24.31 -28.21 -20.35
N LEU A 140 25.62 -28.12 -20.19
CA LEU A 140 26.25 -27.08 -19.37
C LEU A 140 25.87 -25.68 -19.87
N ASP A 141 26.00 -25.44 -21.19
CA ASP A 141 25.61 -24.17 -21.81
C ASP A 141 24.11 -23.86 -21.65
N ALA A 142 23.26 -24.89 -21.59
CA ALA A 142 21.83 -24.71 -21.36
C ALA A 142 21.53 -24.29 -19.92
N VAL A 143 22.22 -24.88 -18.93
CA VAL A 143 22.09 -24.50 -17.50
C VAL A 143 22.53 -23.04 -17.29
N GLU A 144 23.62 -22.62 -17.92
CA GLU A 144 24.10 -21.24 -17.82
C GLU A 144 23.12 -20.23 -18.42
N ARG A 145 22.55 -20.54 -19.59
CA ARG A 145 21.53 -19.69 -20.21
C ARG A 145 20.26 -19.60 -19.37
N GLU A 146 19.75 -20.74 -18.89
CA GLU A 146 18.56 -20.79 -18.01
C GLU A 146 18.76 -19.92 -16.76
N LYS A 147 19.95 -19.99 -16.15
CA LYS A 147 20.33 -19.18 -14.97
C LYS A 147 20.19 -17.69 -15.25
N LEU A 148 20.77 -17.24 -16.36
CA LEU A 148 20.81 -15.82 -16.72
C LEU A 148 19.43 -15.31 -17.10
N ASP A 149 18.69 -16.06 -17.90
CA ASP A 149 17.35 -15.68 -18.37
C ASP A 149 16.39 -15.51 -17.19
N LEU A 150 16.39 -16.47 -16.25
CA LEU A 150 15.53 -16.41 -15.08
C LEU A 150 15.94 -15.25 -14.14
N TYR A 151 17.24 -15.05 -13.95
CA TYR A 151 17.76 -13.93 -13.15
C TYR A 151 17.34 -12.59 -13.73
N GLN A 152 17.58 -12.37 -15.03
CA GLN A 152 17.25 -11.10 -15.70
C GLN A 152 15.76 -10.80 -15.62
N ARG A 153 14.89 -11.79 -15.88
CA ARG A 153 13.44 -11.62 -15.78
C ARG A 153 13.02 -11.21 -14.37
N ARG A 154 13.51 -11.94 -13.35
CA ARG A 154 13.12 -11.67 -11.95
C ARG A 154 13.71 -10.36 -11.44
N TYR A 155 14.94 -10.03 -11.81
CA TYR A 155 15.58 -8.75 -11.48
C TYR A 155 14.82 -7.57 -12.08
N SER A 156 14.37 -7.68 -13.34
CA SER A 156 13.57 -6.64 -13.98
C SER A 156 12.25 -6.41 -13.25
N GLU A 157 11.56 -7.48 -12.84
CA GLU A 157 10.34 -7.38 -12.02
C GLU A 157 10.65 -6.70 -10.68
N TYR A 158 11.68 -7.18 -9.96
CA TYR A 158 12.09 -6.62 -8.68
C TYR A 158 12.36 -5.12 -8.78
N ILE A 159 13.21 -4.68 -9.69
CA ILE A 159 13.60 -3.28 -9.83
C ILE A 159 12.42 -2.40 -10.23
N HIS A 160 11.58 -2.86 -11.17
CA HIS A 160 10.43 -2.08 -11.60
C HIS A 160 9.45 -1.86 -10.44
N THR A 161 9.11 -2.93 -9.73
CA THR A 161 8.22 -2.86 -8.57
C THR A 161 8.83 -2.07 -7.42
N ALA A 162 10.10 -2.30 -7.08
CA ALA A 162 10.77 -1.60 -5.98
C ALA A 162 10.78 -0.08 -6.22
N LYS A 163 11.17 0.35 -7.42
CA LYS A 163 11.14 1.77 -7.81
C LYS A 163 9.72 2.34 -7.79
N ALA A 164 8.74 1.58 -8.28
CA ALA A 164 7.35 2.03 -8.30
C ALA A 164 6.79 2.20 -6.88
N ILE A 165 7.09 1.29 -5.94
CA ILE A 165 6.69 1.43 -4.54
C ILE A 165 7.44 2.59 -3.90
N GLN A 166 8.73 2.75 -4.17
CA GLN A 166 9.53 3.85 -3.64
C GLN A 166 9.02 5.22 -4.10
N ALA A 167 8.49 5.32 -5.32
CA ALA A 167 7.88 6.54 -5.84
C ALA A 167 6.54 6.92 -5.16
N LEU A 168 5.99 6.05 -4.30
CA LEU A 168 4.79 6.33 -3.51
C LEU A 168 5.08 7.00 -2.16
N LEU A 169 6.36 7.08 -1.76
CA LEU A 169 6.84 7.78 -0.55
C LEU A 169 6.93 9.29 -0.80
#